data_AF-A0A1Y1KD41-F1
#
_entry.id   AF-A0A1Y1KD41-F1
#
_cell.length_a   1.000
_cell.length_b   1.000
_cell.length_c   1.000
_cell.angle_alpha   90.00
_cell.angle_beta   90.00
_cell.angle_gamma   90.00
#
_symmetry.space_group_name_H-M   'P 1'
#
loop_
_entity.id
_entity.type
_entity.pdbx_description
1 polymer ?
#
loop_
_entity_poly.entity_id
_entity_poly.type
_entity_poly.pdbx_seq_one_letter_code
_entity_poly.pdbx_strand_id
1 'polypeptide(L)'
;TIHLTLQFAMLNIYKSAFLRSVTNRTILLKAPASTSSNIPKNALEDKISAHQQKENGSVYDKKPFKITLEAGKKYFWCLCGKSKSQPFCDGTHNNVYLKIKLRPVKFQVEETKDYWLCQCKHTGLRPFCDGTHKLKVVQDATSAVRQ
;
A
#
# COMPACT_ATOMS: atom_id res chain seq x y z
N THR A 1 -19.07 -51.84 -34.28
CA THR A 1 -17.63 -51.54 -34.42
C THR A 1 -17.34 -50.31 -35.29
N ILE A 2 -18.30 -49.41 -35.53
CA ILE A 2 -18.07 -48.18 -36.35
C ILE A 2 -18.92 -47.02 -35.78
N HIS A 3 -18.89 -46.83 -34.46
CA HIS A 3 -19.60 -45.71 -33.82
C HIS A 3 -18.87 -45.12 -32.60
N LEU A 4 -17.57 -45.40 -32.49
CA LEU A 4 -16.71 -44.91 -31.40
C LEU A 4 -15.44 -44.19 -31.90
N THR A 5 -15.36 -43.84 -33.19
CA THR A 5 -14.20 -43.18 -33.80
C THR A 5 -14.46 -41.75 -34.27
N LEU A 6 -15.68 -41.22 -34.09
CA LEU A 6 -16.08 -39.88 -34.56
C LEU A 6 -16.29 -38.84 -33.44
N GLN A 7 -15.90 -39.14 -32.20
CA GLN A 7 -15.87 -38.15 -31.10
C GLN A 7 -14.45 -37.57 -30.86
N PHE A 8 -13.41 -38.13 -31.48
CA PHE A 8 -12.01 -37.69 -31.29
C PHE A 8 -11.50 -36.70 -32.37
N ALA A 9 -12.31 -36.39 -33.39
CA ALA A 9 -11.91 -35.50 -34.50
C ALA A 9 -12.39 -34.04 -34.34
N MET A 10 -13.02 -33.67 -33.21
CA MET A 10 -13.43 -32.28 -32.89
C MET A 10 -12.63 -31.67 -31.74
N LEU A 11 -11.45 -32.21 -31.40
CA LEU A 11 -10.53 -31.64 -30.41
C LEU A 11 -9.18 -31.19 -30.97
N ASN A 12 -8.96 -31.27 -32.29
CA ASN A 12 -7.65 -30.99 -32.90
C ASN A 12 -7.59 -29.77 -33.84
N ILE A 13 -8.62 -28.91 -33.86
CA ILE A 13 -8.57 -27.64 -34.63
C ILE A 13 -8.38 -26.41 -33.70
N TYR A 14 -8.57 -26.54 -32.39
CA TYR A 14 -8.30 -25.46 -31.42
C TYR A 14 -6.84 -25.44 -30.88
N LYS A 15 -5.90 -26.05 -31.62
CA LYS A 15 -4.47 -26.10 -31.30
C LYS A 15 -3.60 -25.35 -32.33
N SER A 16 -4.03 -24.17 -32.79
CA SER A 16 -3.22 -23.43 -33.79
C SER A 16 -3.40 -21.90 -33.79
N ALA A 17 -3.69 -21.27 -32.66
CA ALA A 17 -3.55 -19.83 -32.58
C ALA A 17 -3.19 -19.40 -31.17
N PHE A 18 -2.14 -18.58 -31.07
CA PHE A 18 -1.77 -17.80 -29.90
C PHE A 18 -0.79 -18.42 -28.89
N LEU A 19 0.27 -19.06 -29.39
CA LEU A 19 1.58 -18.96 -28.73
C LEU A 19 2.26 -17.67 -29.19
N ARG A 20 1.91 -16.55 -28.54
CA ARG A 20 2.75 -15.34 -28.56
C ARG A 20 3.39 -15.19 -27.19
N SER A 21 4.63 -15.66 -27.13
CA SER A 21 5.67 -15.18 -26.23
C SER A 21 5.62 -13.66 -26.12
N VAL A 22 5.20 -13.14 -24.97
CA VAL A 22 5.69 -11.86 -24.45
C VAL A 22 5.78 -11.99 -22.93
N THR A 23 7.01 -12.26 -22.50
CA THR A 23 7.62 -11.94 -21.20
C THR A 23 6.73 -11.24 -20.18
N ASN A 24 6.64 -11.81 -18.97
CA ASN A 24 6.31 -11.12 -17.72
C ASN A 24 7.06 -9.78 -17.63
N ARG A 25 6.41 -8.68 -18.03
CA ARG A 25 6.79 -7.35 -17.54
C ARG A 25 6.00 -7.13 -16.27
N THR A 26 6.58 -7.55 -15.15
CA THR A 26 6.41 -6.84 -13.88
C THR A 26 6.79 -5.39 -14.17
N ILE A 27 5.80 -4.55 -14.46
CA ILE A 27 5.99 -3.10 -14.49
C ILE A 27 6.25 -2.73 -13.03
N LEU A 28 7.54 -2.77 -12.65
CA LEU A 28 8.06 -2.04 -11.53
C LEU A 28 7.75 -0.57 -11.82
N LEU A 29 6.59 -0.10 -11.34
CA LEU A 29 6.28 1.31 -11.23
C LEU A 29 7.31 1.89 -10.27
N LYS A 30 8.48 2.28 -10.80
CA LYS A 30 9.41 3.15 -10.10
C LYS A 30 8.63 4.41 -9.75
N ALA A 31 8.41 4.62 -8.46
CA ALA A 31 7.91 5.88 -7.94
C ALA A 31 8.77 7.03 -8.51
N PRO A 32 8.17 8.19 -8.84
CA PRO A 32 8.95 9.34 -9.27
C PRO A 32 9.95 9.68 -8.16
N ALA A 33 11.22 9.67 -8.53
CA ALA A 33 12.33 10.05 -7.67
C ALA A 33 12.22 11.54 -7.32
N SER A 34 11.37 11.90 -6.37
CA SER A 34 11.49 13.18 -5.67
C SER A 34 12.43 12.95 -4.48
N THR A 35 13.73 13.16 -4.75
CA THR A 35 14.81 13.42 -3.78
C THR A 35 14.85 12.47 -2.58
N SER A 36 15.40 11.28 -2.80
CA SER A 36 15.57 10.19 -1.84
C SER A 36 16.61 10.43 -0.73
N SER A 37 17.11 11.64 -0.51
CA SER A 37 18.23 11.88 0.42
C SER A 37 17.84 12.35 1.82
N ASN A 38 16.57 12.73 2.08
CA ASN A 38 16.20 13.33 3.38
C ASN A 38 14.86 12.86 3.97
N ILE A 39 14.28 11.75 3.51
CA ILE A 39 13.06 11.23 4.14
C ILE A 39 13.44 10.54 5.46
N PRO A 40 12.86 10.96 6.59
CA PRO A 40 13.12 10.32 7.88
C PRO A 40 12.74 8.85 7.84
N LYS A 41 13.52 8.01 8.54
CA LYS A 41 13.16 6.62 8.78
C LYS A 41 12.57 6.48 10.18
N ASN A 42 11.82 5.40 10.40
CA ASN A 42 11.29 5.12 11.72
C ASN A 42 12.41 4.57 12.61
N ALA A 43 12.71 5.22 13.73
CA ALA A 43 13.72 4.76 14.70
C ALA A 43 13.42 3.37 15.30
N LEU A 44 12.20 2.86 15.12
CA LEU A 44 11.75 1.55 15.59
C LEU A 44 11.56 0.51 14.47
N GLU A 45 11.97 0.81 13.23
CA GLU A 45 11.69 -0.02 12.05
C GLU A 45 12.10 -1.49 12.24
N ASP A 46 13.33 -1.74 12.68
CA ASP A 46 13.86 -3.10 12.86
C ASP A 46 13.27 -3.84 14.07
N LYS A 47 12.58 -3.11 14.97
CA LYS A 47 12.05 -3.64 16.24
C LYS A 47 10.58 -4.01 16.14
N ILE A 48 9.92 -3.77 15.00
CA ILE A 48 8.48 -3.96 14.84
C ILE A 48 8.14 -4.80 13.60
N SER A 49 7.30 -5.81 13.80
CA SER A 49 6.74 -6.60 12.68
C SER A 49 5.70 -5.83 11.87
N ALA A 50 5.10 -4.77 12.45
CA ALA A 50 4.08 -3.97 11.78
C ALA A 50 4.56 -3.31 10.49
N HIS A 51 5.87 -3.08 10.35
CA HIS A 51 6.45 -2.54 9.11
C HIS A 51 6.35 -3.55 7.95
N GLN A 52 6.42 -4.85 8.25
CA GLN A 52 6.48 -5.95 7.27
C GLN A 52 5.11 -6.37 6.71
N GLN A 53 4.03 -5.67 7.06
CA GLN A 53 2.69 -5.99 6.55
C GLN A 53 2.64 -5.82 5.02
N LYS A 54 2.33 -6.91 4.30
CA LYS A 54 2.37 -6.97 2.82
C LYS A 54 1.29 -6.10 2.16
N GLU A 55 0.13 -6.00 2.80
CA GLU A 55 -1.02 -5.27 2.28
C GLU A 55 -1.00 -3.80 2.74
N ASN A 56 -1.70 -2.96 1.98
CA ASN A 56 -1.92 -1.54 2.28
C ASN A 56 -3.40 -1.29 2.55
N GLY A 57 -3.70 -0.28 3.38
CA GLY A 57 -5.08 0.13 3.66
C GLY A 57 -5.70 0.92 2.50
N SER A 58 -6.98 1.25 2.65
CA SER A 58 -7.66 2.12 1.70
C SER A 58 -7.09 3.54 1.75
N VAL A 59 -7.02 4.21 0.60
CA VAL A 59 -6.61 5.61 0.49
C VAL A 59 -7.54 6.49 1.35
N TYR A 60 -6.97 7.18 2.34
CA TYR A 60 -7.75 8.15 3.13
C TYR A 60 -7.74 9.52 2.47
N ASP A 61 -6.55 10.05 2.21
CA ASP A 61 -6.31 11.31 1.50
C ASP A 61 -5.15 11.11 0.50
N LYS A 62 -5.19 11.86 -0.60
CA LYS A 62 -4.16 11.91 -1.64
C LYS A 62 -3.06 12.92 -1.30
N LYS A 63 -3.26 13.75 -0.27
CA LYS A 63 -2.27 14.71 0.24
C LYS A 63 -1.63 14.20 1.55
N PRO A 64 -0.33 14.42 1.77
CA PRO A 64 0.32 14.07 3.04
C PRO A 64 -0.14 14.99 4.18
N PHE A 65 0.00 14.53 5.43
CA PHE A 65 -0.32 15.33 6.61
C PHE A 65 0.94 15.93 7.21
N LYS A 66 1.00 17.26 7.35
CA LYS A 66 2.10 17.94 8.05
C LYS A 66 1.80 17.98 9.54
N ILE A 67 2.73 17.53 10.38
CA ILE A 67 2.60 17.59 11.83
C ILE A 67 3.95 17.73 12.52
N THR A 68 4.00 18.50 13.59
CA THR A 68 5.14 18.56 14.49
C THR A 68 5.14 17.33 15.40
N LEU A 69 6.22 16.55 15.37
CA LEU A 69 6.40 15.38 16.23
C LEU A 69 7.51 15.67 17.23
N GLU A 70 7.40 15.09 18.43
CA GLU A 70 8.38 15.22 19.49
C GLU A 70 9.38 14.06 19.44
N ALA A 71 10.66 14.38 19.58
CA ALA A 71 11.73 13.40 19.78
C ALA A 71 11.39 12.48 20.96
N GLY A 72 11.67 11.18 20.86
CA GLY A 72 11.42 10.28 21.99
C GLY A 72 9.99 9.70 22.06
N LYS A 73 9.01 10.46 21.56
CA LYS A 73 7.58 10.13 21.74
C LYS A 73 7.13 9.02 20.79
N LYS A 74 6.34 8.10 21.33
CA LYS A 74 5.79 6.96 20.60
C LYS A 74 4.44 7.34 19.99
N TYR A 75 4.31 7.12 18.70
CA TYR A 75 3.08 7.36 17.95
C TYR A 75 2.62 6.07 17.26
N PHE A 76 1.33 6.01 16.91
CA PHE A 76 0.74 4.89 16.18
C PHE A 76 0.10 5.40 14.88
N TRP A 77 0.79 5.17 13.77
CA TRP A 77 0.28 5.57 12.46
C TRP A 77 -0.77 4.57 11.94
N CYS A 78 -1.87 5.09 11.40
CA CYS A 78 -2.94 4.29 10.84
C CYS A 78 -2.53 3.74 9.47
N LEU A 79 -2.34 2.41 9.37
CA LEU A 79 -2.12 1.72 8.08
C LEU A 79 -3.44 1.40 7.37
N CYS A 80 -4.52 1.07 8.09
CA CYS A 80 -5.74 0.54 7.48
C CYS A 80 -6.58 1.57 6.69
N GLY A 81 -6.35 2.86 6.91
CA GLY A 81 -7.10 3.93 6.23
C GLY A 81 -8.49 4.23 6.80
N LYS A 82 -8.92 3.54 7.86
CA LYS A 82 -10.28 3.66 8.45
C LYS A 82 -10.37 4.50 9.72
N SER A 83 -9.24 4.93 10.27
CA SER A 83 -9.23 5.81 11.44
C SER A 83 -9.97 7.11 11.16
N LYS A 84 -10.65 7.62 12.18
CA LYS A 84 -11.29 8.94 12.22
C LYS A 84 -10.35 10.03 12.74
N SER A 85 -9.23 9.66 13.37
CA SER A 85 -8.19 10.58 13.89
C SER A 85 -6.91 10.56 13.04
N GLN A 86 -7.07 10.52 11.72
CA GLN A 86 -5.94 10.46 10.79
C GLN A 86 -4.98 11.63 11.02
N PRO A 87 -3.65 11.39 10.90
CA PRO A 87 -3.01 10.19 10.36
C PRO A 87 -2.81 9.06 11.39
N PHE A 88 -3.24 9.25 12.64
CA PHE A 88 -3.03 8.31 13.72
C PHE A 88 -4.12 7.25 13.81
N CYS A 89 -3.80 6.18 14.52
CA CYS A 89 -4.73 5.09 14.79
C CYS A 89 -5.64 5.43 15.98
N ASP A 90 -6.93 5.21 15.81
CA ASP A 90 -7.98 5.35 16.83
C ASP A 90 -8.53 3.99 17.34
N GLY A 91 -7.95 2.88 16.90
CA GLY A 91 -8.45 1.54 17.22
C GLY A 91 -9.58 1.03 16.31
N THR A 92 -10.05 1.79 15.32
CA THR A 92 -11.11 1.34 14.38
C THR A 92 -10.77 0.01 13.68
N HIS A 93 -9.48 -0.29 13.49
CA HIS A 93 -9.03 -1.57 12.92
C HIS A 93 -9.39 -2.80 13.76
N ASN A 94 -9.69 -2.64 15.05
CA ASN A 94 -10.14 -3.73 15.93
C ASN A 94 -11.65 -4.00 15.82
N ASN A 95 -12.40 -3.16 15.09
CA ASN A 95 -13.82 -3.39 14.89
C ASN A 95 -14.04 -4.68 14.09
N VAL A 96 -14.59 -5.69 14.77
CA VAL A 96 -14.83 -7.03 14.23
C VAL A 96 -15.75 -7.03 13.01
N TYR A 97 -16.67 -6.07 12.91
CA TYR A 97 -17.60 -5.96 11.79
C TYR A 97 -16.93 -5.48 10.50
N LEU A 98 -15.81 -4.75 10.62
CA LEU A 98 -15.06 -4.23 9.46
C LEU A 98 -14.06 -5.26 8.90
N LYS A 99 -13.79 -6.35 9.63
CA LYS A 99 -12.88 -7.44 9.20
C LYS A 99 -11.50 -6.96 8.74
N ILE A 100 -10.95 -5.95 9.41
CA ILE A 100 -9.64 -5.35 9.08
C ILE A 100 -8.52 -6.20 9.70
N LYS A 101 -7.59 -6.69 8.87
CA LYS A 101 -6.41 -7.45 9.34
C LYS A 101 -5.18 -6.59 9.62
N LEU A 102 -5.18 -5.37 9.07
CA LEU A 102 -4.05 -4.43 9.15
C LEU A 102 -3.91 -3.83 10.55
N ARG A 103 -2.67 -3.75 11.03
CA ARG A 103 -2.28 -3.20 12.33
C ARG A 103 -1.57 -1.85 12.17
N PRO A 104 -1.69 -0.94 13.15
CA PRO A 104 -1.00 0.34 13.11
C PRO A 104 0.52 0.16 13.21
N VAL A 105 1.26 1.05 12.57
CA VAL A 105 2.72 1.08 12.66
C VAL A 105 3.13 1.97 13.82
N LYS A 106 3.72 1.37 14.84
CA LYS A 106 4.33 2.10 15.95
C LYS A 106 5.61 2.78 15.47
N PHE A 107 5.80 4.05 15.79
CA PHE A 107 7.00 4.77 15.37
C PHE A 107 7.40 5.85 16.37
N GLN A 108 8.63 6.32 16.19
CA GLN A 108 9.25 7.39 16.97
C GLN A 108 10.17 8.18 16.04
N VAL A 109 10.37 9.46 16.36
CA VAL A 109 11.34 10.35 15.71
C VAL A 109 12.48 10.68 16.66
N GLU A 110 13.65 10.99 16.09
CA GLU A 110 14.86 11.36 16.84
C GLU A 110 14.92 12.85 17.14
N GLU A 111 14.26 13.69 16.34
CA GLU A 111 14.29 15.14 16.44
C GLU A 111 12.87 15.70 16.56
N THR A 112 12.71 16.77 17.34
CA THR A 112 11.45 17.51 17.40
C THR A 112 11.38 18.50 16.24
N LYS A 113 10.55 18.20 15.24
CA LYS A 113 10.33 19.07 14.07
C LYS A 113 9.07 18.69 13.31
N ASP A 114 8.83 19.36 12.19
CA ASP A 114 7.75 19.03 11.28
C ASP A 114 8.07 17.81 10.40
N TYR A 115 7.10 16.90 10.32
CA TYR A 115 7.16 15.69 9.51
C TYR A 115 5.95 15.62 8.59
N TRP A 116 6.13 14.94 7.46
CA TRP A 116 5.06 14.62 6.52
C TRP A 116 4.67 13.15 6.63
N LEU A 117 3.49 12.88 7.19
CA LEU A 117 2.96 11.53 7.34
C LEU A 117 2.10 11.12 6.15
N CYS A 118 2.19 9.84 5.79
CA CYS A 118 1.44 9.27 4.67
C CYS A 118 -0.07 9.16 5.00
N GLN A 119 -0.92 9.71 4.13
CA GLN A 119 -2.37 9.51 4.22
C GLN A 119 -2.93 8.54 3.17
N CYS A 120 -2.21 8.33 2.06
CA CYS A 120 -2.67 7.40 1.03
C CYS A 120 -2.53 5.92 1.43
N LYS A 121 -1.69 5.62 2.42
CA LYS A 121 -1.41 4.28 2.96
C LYS A 121 -0.59 3.36 2.04
N HIS A 122 -0.08 3.89 0.94
CA HIS A 122 0.76 3.16 -0.03
C HIS A 122 2.25 3.51 0.04
N THR A 123 2.70 4.30 1.02
CA THR A 123 4.13 4.61 1.19
C THR A 123 4.97 3.34 1.37
N GLY A 124 6.12 3.29 0.72
CA GLY A 124 7.17 2.29 0.97
C GLY A 124 8.01 2.61 2.22
N LEU A 125 7.92 3.85 2.75
CA LEU A 125 8.68 4.33 3.91
C LEU A 125 7.75 4.62 5.07
N ARG A 126 7.01 3.60 5.55
CA ARG A 126 6.02 3.77 6.62
C ARG A 126 6.69 4.31 7.89
N PRO A 127 6.14 5.36 8.53
CA PRO A 127 4.86 6.03 8.26
C PRO A 127 4.94 7.30 7.40
N PHE A 128 6.15 7.66 6.93
CA PHE A 128 6.43 8.92 6.27
C PHE A 128 5.96 8.93 4.81
N CYS A 129 5.69 10.13 4.30
CA CYS A 129 5.35 10.31 2.90
C CYS A 129 6.62 10.21 2.02
N ASP A 130 6.58 9.31 1.05
CA ASP A 130 7.64 9.08 0.05
C ASP A 130 7.29 9.61 -1.35
N GLY A 131 6.15 10.30 -1.48
CA GLY A 131 5.64 10.77 -2.76
C GLY A 131 4.82 9.75 -3.55
N THR A 132 4.67 8.50 -3.06
CA THR A 132 3.85 7.46 -3.72
C THR A 132 2.41 7.91 -3.96
N HIS A 133 1.89 8.85 -3.16
CA HIS A 133 0.57 9.42 -3.37
C HIS A 133 0.39 10.10 -4.74
N LYS A 134 1.47 10.55 -5.39
CA LYS A 134 1.43 11.19 -6.73
C LYS A 134 1.28 10.18 -7.86
N LEU A 135 1.45 8.89 -7.60
CA LEU A 135 1.30 7.86 -8.63
C LEU A 135 -0.15 7.78 -9.11
N LYS A 136 -0.33 7.54 -10.41
CA LYS A 136 -1.65 7.41 -11.05
C LYS A 136 -2.54 6.38 -10.34
N VAL A 137 -1.96 5.26 -9.90
CA VAL A 137 -2.70 4.21 -9.16
C VAL A 137 -3.34 4.71 -7.86
N VAL A 138 -2.71 5.68 -7.18
CA VAL A 138 -3.28 6.31 -5.97
C VAL A 138 -4.21 7.46 -6.34
N GLN A 139 -3.87 8.22 -7.39
CA GLN A 139 -4.68 9.36 -7.85
C GLN A 139 -6.03 8.94 -8.40
N ASP A 140 -6.13 7.77 -9.04
CA ASP A 140 -7.38 7.24 -9.56
C ASP A 140 -8.20 6.50 -8.49
N ALA A 141 -7.59 6.15 -7.35
CA ALA A 141 -8.28 5.45 -6.28
C ALA A 141 -9.30 6.35 -5.58
N THR A 142 -10.39 5.74 -5.10
CA THR A 142 -11.37 6.39 -4.22
C THR A 142 -10.72 6.74 -2.88
N SER A 143 -10.80 8.02 -2.49
CA SER A 143 -10.35 8.52 -1.20
C SER A 143 -11.52 8.76 -0.26
N ALA A 144 -11.28 8.66 1.05
CA ALA A 144 -12.27 9.02 2.07
C ALA A 144 -12.54 10.54 2.09
N VAL A 145 -11.51 11.34 1.85
CA VAL A 145 -11.61 12.80 1.71
C VAL A 145 -11.91 13.15 0.24
N ARG A 146 -12.97 13.95 0.01
CA ARG A 146 -13.25 14.53 -1.30
C ARG A 146 -12.20 15.60 -1.61
N GLN A 147 -11.55 15.49 -2.77
CA GLN A 147 -10.48 16.38 -3.22
C GLN A 147 -11.03 17.57 -4.00
#